data_AF-A0A9X3L860-F1
#
_entry.id   AF-A0A9X3L860-F1
#
_cell.length_a   1.000
_cell.length_b   1.000
_cell.length_c   1.000
_cell.angle_alpha   90.00
_cell.angle_beta   90.00
_cell.angle_gamma   90.00
#
_symmetry.space_group_name_H-M   'P 1'
#
loop_
_entity.id
_entity.type
_entity.pdbx_description
1 polymer ?
#
loop_
_entity_poly.entity_id
_entity_poly.type
_entity_poly.pdbx_seq_one_letter_code
_entity_poly.pdbx_strand_id
1 'polypeptide(L)'
;GLQQAMRATPHTRIDAGLGQINLGYHKHRFTGACDLLDPYRNLAVAAEILKEQHTPGEDWLLAIGRYHRPAGGEPAARYRRSVSRHLARVQGTRPTAAVLAARQETSP
;
A
#
# COMPACT_ATOMS: atom_id res chain seq x y z
N GLY A 1 -16.00 -7.43 14.93
CA GLY A 1 -14.54 -7.23 15.16
C GLY A 1 -13.72 -8.24 14.38
N LEU A 2 -12.38 -8.13 14.33
CA LEU A 2 -11.51 -8.95 13.47
C LEU A 2 -11.76 -10.47 13.60
N GLN A 3 -11.87 -10.98 14.83
CA GLN A 3 -12.15 -12.40 15.07
C GLN A 3 -13.49 -12.88 14.48
N GLN A 4 -14.51 -12.01 14.45
CA GLN A 4 -15.81 -12.34 13.84
C GLN A 4 -15.70 -12.38 12.32
N ALA A 5 -14.95 -11.47 11.71
CA ALA A 5 -14.69 -11.48 10.27
C ALA A 5 -13.96 -12.76 9.86
N MET A 6 -12.97 -13.20 10.63
CA MET A 6 -12.24 -14.45 10.38
C MET A 6 -13.13 -15.71 10.43
N ARG A 7 -14.20 -15.70 11.24
CA ARG A 7 -15.15 -16.83 11.27
C ARG A 7 -16.05 -16.91 10.03
N ALA A 8 -16.30 -15.77 9.37
CA ALA A 8 -17.28 -15.66 8.29
C ALA A 8 -16.65 -15.44 6.91
N THR A 9 -15.35 -15.18 6.83
CA THR A 9 -14.67 -14.79 5.60
C THR A 9 -13.31 -15.49 5.49
N PRO A 10 -12.96 -16.07 4.33
CA PRO A 10 -11.64 -16.63 4.11
C PRO A 10 -10.54 -15.63 4.42
N HIS A 11 -9.49 -16.05 5.14
CA HIS A 11 -8.42 -15.15 5.59
C HIS A 11 -7.70 -14.42 4.43
N THR A 12 -7.67 -15.02 3.23
CA THR A 12 -7.14 -14.39 2.01
C THR A 12 -7.94 -13.18 1.53
N ARG A 13 -9.11 -12.92 2.11
CA ARG A 13 -9.98 -11.78 1.80
C ARG A 13 -10.09 -10.78 2.95
N ILE A 14 -9.20 -10.88 3.94
CA ILE A 14 -9.18 -9.99 5.10
C ILE A 14 -7.81 -9.33 5.18
N ASP A 15 -7.80 -8.01 5.17
CA ASP A 15 -6.62 -7.19 5.41
C ASP A 15 -6.75 -6.51 6.79
N ALA A 16 -5.65 -6.42 7.53
CA ALA A 16 -5.65 -5.92 8.91
C ALA A 16 -4.61 -4.83 9.17
N GLY A 17 -4.98 -3.90 10.05
CA GLY A 17 -4.13 -2.81 10.56
C GLY A 17 -3.73 -1.76 9.53
N LEU A 18 -2.79 -0.88 9.91
CA LEU A 18 -2.44 0.34 9.15
C LEU A 18 -1.89 0.05 7.75
N GLY A 19 -1.02 -0.95 7.63
CA GLY A 19 -0.44 -1.43 6.39
C GLY A 19 -1.36 -2.31 5.56
N GLN A 20 -2.56 -2.64 6.06
CA GLN A 20 -3.54 -3.50 5.40
C GLN A 20 -2.92 -4.85 4.99
N ILE A 21 -2.36 -5.56 5.97
CA ILE A 21 -1.69 -6.85 5.73
C ILE A 21 -2.73 -7.96 5.58
N ASN A 22 -2.64 -8.70 4.48
CA ASN A 22 -3.55 -9.81 4.21
C ASN A 22 -3.30 -11.01 5.13
N LEU A 23 -4.35 -11.44 5.84
CA LEU A 23 -4.24 -12.51 6.84
C LEU A 23 -3.91 -13.88 6.25
N GLY A 24 -4.36 -14.14 5.02
CA GLY A 24 -4.14 -15.42 4.35
C GLY A 24 -2.74 -15.53 3.75
N TYR A 25 -2.33 -14.52 2.99
CA TYR A 25 -1.05 -14.55 2.26
C TYR A 25 0.17 -14.36 3.18
N HIS A 26 0.04 -13.59 4.25
CA HIS A 26 1.15 -13.27 5.16
C HIS A 26 1.08 -13.97 6.52
N LYS A 27 0.29 -15.05 6.63
CA LYS A 27 0.06 -15.79 7.90
C LYS A 27 1.34 -16.21 8.66
N HIS A 28 2.46 -16.35 7.96
CA HIS A 28 3.74 -16.78 8.52
C HIS A 28 4.53 -15.65 9.21
N ARG A 29 4.04 -14.41 9.14
CA ARG A 29 4.73 -13.21 9.67
C ARG A 29 4.26 -12.77 11.06
N PHE A 30 3.24 -13.42 11.61
CA PHE A 30 2.66 -13.08 12.90
C PHE A 30 2.14 -14.34 13.60
N THR A 31 2.00 -14.30 14.92
CA THR A 31 1.54 -15.46 15.70
C THR A 31 0.02 -15.56 15.70
N GLY A 32 -0.68 -14.42 15.77
CA GLY A 32 -2.13 -14.33 15.66
C GLY A 32 -2.56 -13.09 14.88
N ALA A 33 -3.71 -13.17 14.20
CA ALA A 33 -4.20 -12.05 13.38
C ALA A 33 -4.41 -10.74 14.16
N CYS A 34 -4.67 -10.82 15.48
CA CYS A 34 -4.78 -9.65 16.34
C CYS A 34 -3.45 -8.93 16.56
N ASP A 35 -2.30 -9.57 16.35
CA ASP A 35 -0.98 -8.91 16.41
C ASP A 35 -0.88 -7.77 15.39
N LEU A 36 -1.60 -7.90 14.26
CA LEU A 36 -1.65 -6.87 13.22
C LEU A 36 -2.54 -5.67 13.59
N LEU A 37 -3.20 -5.69 14.75
CA LEU A 37 -3.90 -4.51 15.29
C LEU A 37 -2.99 -3.63 16.13
N ASP A 38 -1.83 -4.13 16.57
CA ASP A 38 -0.78 -3.28 17.13
C ASP A 38 -0.12 -2.47 15.99
N PRO A 39 -0.10 -1.13 16.08
CA PRO A 39 0.33 -0.29 14.96
C PRO A 39 1.82 -0.49 14.63
N TYR A 40 2.68 -0.70 15.62
CA TYR A 40 4.12 -0.86 15.39
C TYR A 40 4.44 -2.22 14.78
N ARG A 41 3.82 -3.29 15.27
CA ARG A 41 3.97 -4.63 14.68
C ARG A 41 3.43 -4.68 13.27
N ASN A 42 2.27 -4.06 13.02
CA ASN A 42 1.70 -4.01 11.68
C ASN A 42 2.63 -3.29 10.69
N LEU A 43 3.17 -2.13 11.08
CA LEU A 43 4.08 -1.36 10.24
C LEU A 43 5.42 -2.07 10.04
N ALA A 44 5.93 -2.79 11.04
CA ALA A 44 7.15 -3.60 10.90
C ALA A 44 6.96 -4.70 9.84
N VAL A 45 5.87 -5.46 9.91
CA VAL A 45 5.52 -6.49 8.91
C VAL A 45 5.34 -5.86 7.53
N ALA A 46 4.67 -4.72 7.43
CA ALA A 46 4.49 -4.00 6.17
C ALA A 46 5.85 -3.59 5.55
N ALA A 47 6.77 -3.08 6.37
CA ALA A 47 8.09 -2.66 5.92
C ALA A 47 8.94 -3.83 5.42
N GLU A 48 8.86 -5.00 6.07
CA GLU A 48 9.53 -6.21 5.59
C GLU A 48 9.00 -6.65 4.23
N ILE A 49 7.67 -6.71 4.06
CA ILE A 49 7.05 -7.08 2.78
C ILE A 49 7.45 -6.05 1.71
N LEU A 50 7.43 -4.76 2.02
CA LEU A 50 7.82 -3.71 1.08
C LEU A 50 9.29 -3.84 0.66
N LYS A 51 10.18 -4.16 1.60
CA LYS A 51 11.61 -4.40 1.34
C LYS A 51 11.83 -5.62 0.44
N GLU A 52 11.08 -6.70 0.65
CA GLU A 52 11.14 -7.89 -0.21
C GLU A 52 10.64 -7.62 -1.62
N GLN A 53 9.71 -6.68 -1.77
CA GLN A 53 9.26 -6.24 -3.08
C GLN A 53 10.23 -5.27 -3.75
N HIS A 54 11.27 -4.78 -3.06
CA HIS A 54 12.22 -3.80 -3.61
C HIS A 54 13.42 -4.47 -4.29
N THR A 55 13.75 -3.98 -5.48
CA THR A 55 14.98 -4.36 -6.20
C THR A 55 16.05 -3.29 -5.98
N PRO A 56 17.30 -3.65 -5.60
CA PRO A 56 18.37 -2.67 -5.43
C PRO A 56 18.53 -1.75 -6.66
N GLY A 57 18.55 -0.43 -6.40
CA GLY A 57 18.65 0.60 -7.45
C GLY A 57 17.35 1.00 -8.12
N GLU A 58 16.21 0.37 -7.81
CA GLU A 58 14.92 0.77 -8.36
C GLU A 58 14.23 1.89 -7.55
N ASP A 59 13.30 2.58 -8.20
CA ASP A 59 12.36 3.48 -7.55
C ASP A 59 11.40 2.74 -6.60
N TRP A 60 11.35 3.16 -5.34
CA TRP A 60 10.44 2.65 -4.32
C TRP A 60 8.96 2.69 -4.74
N LEU A 61 8.55 3.60 -5.61
CA LEU A 61 7.18 3.60 -6.14
C LEU A 61 6.86 2.33 -6.94
N LEU A 62 7.85 1.68 -7.56
CA LEU A 62 7.68 0.37 -8.22
C LEU A 62 7.47 -0.74 -7.18
N ALA A 63 8.29 -0.77 -6.13
CA ALA A 63 8.13 -1.70 -5.00
C ALA A 63 6.75 -1.55 -4.34
N ILE A 64 6.27 -0.32 -4.15
CA ILE A 64 4.94 -0.03 -3.60
C ILE A 64 3.81 -0.60 -4.47
N GLY A 65 3.97 -0.55 -5.80
CA GLY A 65 3.03 -1.19 -6.72
C GLY A 65 2.96 -2.71 -6.49
N ARG A 66 4.13 -3.35 -6.35
CA ARG A 66 4.23 -4.79 -6.10
C ARG A 66 3.79 -5.19 -4.70
N TYR A 67 4.02 -4.37 -3.69
CA TYR A 67 3.48 -4.54 -2.34
C TYR A 67 1.96 -4.73 -2.38
N HIS A 68 1.26 -3.89 -3.14
CA HIS A 68 -0.20 -4.01 -3.29
C HIS A 68 -0.64 -5.16 -4.20
N ARG A 69 0.10 -5.39 -5.29
CA ARG A 69 -0.20 -6.44 -6.27
C ARG A 69 1.11 -6.99 -6.85
N PRO A 70 1.65 -8.10 -6.31
CA PRO A 70 2.94 -8.64 -6.75
C PRO A 70 2.98 -8.99 -8.25
N ALA A 71 1.84 -9.39 -8.82
CA ALA A 71 1.68 -9.65 -10.25
C ALA A 71 1.81 -8.40 -11.15
N GLY A 72 1.90 -7.20 -10.57
CA GLY A 72 2.01 -5.95 -11.32
C GLY A 72 0.73 -5.58 -12.08
N GLY A 73 0.91 -5.03 -13.28
CA GLY A 73 -0.17 -4.60 -14.17
C GLY A 73 -0.88 -3.31 -13.72
N GLU A 74 -2.00 -3.03 -14.37
CA GLU A 74 -2.75 -1.79 -14.14
C GLU A 74 -3.22 -1.59 -12.68
N PRO A 75 -3.63 -2.62 -11.91
CA PRO A 75 -3.94 -2.45 -10.50
C PRO A 75 -2.75 -1.91 -9.67
N ALA A 76 -1.55 -2.44 -9.89
CA ALA A 76 -0.32 -1.96 -9.25
C ALA A 76 0.01 -0.52 -9.68
N ALA A 77 -0.11 -0.23 -10.98
CA ALA A 77 0.15 1.11 -11.52
C ALA A 77 -0.82 2.15 -10.96
N ARG A 78 -2.11 1.82 -10.86
CA ARG A 78 -3.14 2.67 -10.25
C ARG A 78 -2.84 2.94 -8.77
N TYR A 79 -2.47 1.91 -8.02
CA TYR A 79 -2.11 2.06 -6.61
C TYR A 79 -0.87 2.95 -6.45
N ARG A 80 0.18 2.71 -7.24
CA ARG A 80 1.38 3.56 -7.29
C ARG A 80 1.06 5.02 -7.54
N ARG A 81 0.20 5.33 -8.52
CA ARG A 81 -0.24 6.71 -8.80
C ARG A 81 -0.97 7.33 -7.61
N SER A 82 -1.80 6.54 -6.92
CA SER A 82 -2.46 7.00 -5.70
C SER A 82 -1.45 7.34 -4.60
N VAL A 83 -0.52 6.43 -4.31
CA VAL A 83 0.50 6.64 -3.28
C VAL A 83 1.41 7.82 -3.61
N SER A 84 1.87 7.94 -4.86
CA SER A 84 2.68 9.07 -5.32
C SER A 84 2.01 10.43 -5.04
N ARG A 85 0.70 10.56 -5.34
CA ARG A 85 -0.05 11.79 -5.02
C ARG A 85 -0.15 12.07 -3.52
N HIS A 86 -0.31 11.02 -2.70
CA HIS A 86 -0.38 11.16 -1.25
C HIS A 86 0.98 11.54 -0.66
N LEU A 87 2.05 10.90 -1.13
CA LEU A 87 3.41 11.15 -0.70
C LEU A 87 3.84 12.58 -1.02
N ALA A 88 3.56 13.07 -2.24
CA ALA A 88 3.84 14.46 -2.62
C ALA A 88 3.14 15.46 -1.68
N ARG A 89 1.90 15.17 -1.28
CA ARG A 89 1.16 16.02 -0.34
C ARG A 89 1.81 16.04 1.05
N VAL A 90 2.22 14.88 1.56
CA VAL A 90 2.86 14.75 2.89
C VAL A 90 4.24 15.40 2.91
N GLN A 91 4.99 15.30 1.81
CA GLN A 91 6.31 15.92 1.66
C GLN A 91 6.25 17.44 1.45
N GLY A 92 5.05 18.04 1.40
CA GLY A 92 4.89 19.46 1.14
C GLY A 92 5.21 19.86 -0.31
N THR A 93 5.36 18.89 -1.20
CA THR A 93 5.54 19.11 -2.64
C THR A 93 4.21 19.59 -3.21
N ARG A 94 3.96 20.91 -3.11
CA ARG A 94 2.83 21.53 -3.81
C ARG A 94 3.00 21.23 -5.31
N PRO A 95 1.93 20.80 -6.01
CA PRO A 95 1.97 20.87 -7.46
C PRO A 95 2.30 22.31 -7.83
N THR A 96 3.38 22.51 -8.57
CA THR A 96 3.75 23.82 -9.10
C THR A 96 2.54 24.37 -9.86
N ALA A 97 2.21 25.64 -9.60
CA ALA A 97 1.05 26.33 -10.18
C ALA A 97 0.96 26.18 -11.72
N ALA A 98 2.08 25.94 -12.38
CA ALA A 98 2.17 25.63 -13.81
C ALA A 98 1.35 24.40 -14.26
N VAL A 99 1.22 23.35 -13.44
CA VAL A 99 0.45 22.13 -13.80
C VAL A 99 -1.06 22.36 -13.68
N LEU A 100 -1.49 23.31 -12.83
CA LEU A 100 -2.89 23.71 -12.69
C LEU A 100 -3.32 24.66 -13.81
N ALA A 101 -2.45 25.58 -14.23
CA ALA A 101 -2.69 26.50 -15.35
C ALA A 101 -2.80 25.74 -16.70
N ALA A 102 -1.91 24.78 -16.95
CA ALA A 102 -1.94 23.98 -18.19
C ALA A 102 -3.21 23.12 -18.34
N ARG A 103 -3.96 22.87 -17.27
CA ARG A 103 -5.26 22.16 -17.33
C ARG A 103 -6.45 23.07 -17.65
N GLN A 104 -6.28 24.39 -17.54
CA GLN A 104 -7.33 25.36 -17.86
C GLN A 104 -7.27 25.84 -19.32
N GLU A 105 -6.11 25.77 -19.96
CA GLU A 105 -5.93 26.20 -21.36
C GLU A 105 -6.28 25.12 -22.41
N THR A 106 -6.43 23.85 -22.01
CA THR A 106 -6.69 22.74 -22.95
C THR A 106 -8.10 22.14 -22.87
N SER A 107 -9.08 22.89 -22.36
CA SER A 107 -10.49 22.55 -22.54
C SER A 107 -11.04 23.31 -23.75
N PRO A 108 -11.58 22.63 -24.79
CA PRO A 108 -12.43 23.28 -25.79
C PRO A 108 -13.76 23.73 -25.19
#